data_AF-A0A8C2AB93-F1
#
_entry.id   AF-A0A8C2AB93-F1
#
_cell.length_a   1.000
_cell.length_b   1.000
_cell.length_c   1.000
_cell.angle_alpha   90.00
_cell.angle_beta   90.00
_cell.angle_gamma   90.00
#
_symmetry.space_group_name_H-M   'P 1'
#
loop_
_entity.id
_entity.type
_entity.pdbx_description
1 polymer ?
#
loop_
_entity_poly.entity_id
_entity_poly.type
_entity_poly.pdbx_seq_one_letter_code
_entity_poly.pdbx_strand_id
1 'polypeptide(L)'
;MDPQQRIADYRCVPPTGCGCYHSGRYRQAGERFWHGEECQFLCVCDGVTGNVHCTPSSCSEEEVCHVVDGEYGCHPRPHARCSASGDPHYVSFDRSYFDFQGTCRYVLATVCNDTTGLPRFQVDARNEAWHGLSVAITVEVFVNVSGHLVHMSQDMNGHSTVEVIKHHCYLPP
;
A
#
# COMPACT_ATOMS: atom_id res chain seq x y z
N MET A 1 -11.67 -16.26 60.90
CA MET A 1 -11.77 -14.92 60.30
C MET A 1 -11.34 -15.03 58.84
N ASP A 2 -12.09 -14.36 57.98
CA ASP A 2 -12.45 -14.65 56.58
C ASP A 2 -11.29 -14.53 55.54
N PRO A 3 -11.45 -15.11 54.32
CA PRO A 3 -10.46 -15.52 53.33
C PRO A 3 -10.44 -14.65 52.05
N GLN A 4 -9.85 -15.19 50.97
CA GLN A 4 -10.09 -14.86 49.54
C GLN A 4 -9.94 -13.40 49.06
N GLN A 5 -8.87 -13.09 48.32
CA GLN A 5 -8.99 -12.62 46.92
C GLN A 5 -7.63 -12.44 46.23
N ARG A 6 -7.26 -13.41 45.39
CA ARG A 6 -6.70 -13.09 44.07
C ARG A 6 -7.36 -14.02 43.07
N ILE A 7 -8.49 -13.54 42.56
CA ILE A 7 -9.19 -14.13 41.43
C ILE A 7 -8.30 -13.89 40.21
N ALA A 8 -7.72 -14.96 39.68
CA ALA A 8 -7.59 -15.13 38.24
C ALA A 8 -8.20 -16.50 37.94
N ASP A 9 -9.20 -16.48 37.08
CA ASP A 9 -10.13 -17.54 36.68
C ASP A 9 -9.40 -18.77 36.10
N TYR A 10 -8.74 -19.58 36.93
CA TYR A 10 -8.27 -20.91 36.53
C TYR A 10 -9.44 -21.89 36.56
N ARG A 11 -10.32 -21.77 35.57
CA ARG A 11 -11.24 -22.86 35.24
C ARG A 11 -10.42 -23.98 34.63
N CYS A 12 -10.42 -25.14 35.29
CA CYS A 12 -9.96 -26.36 34.67
C CYS A 12 -10.83 -26.62 33.43
N VAL A 13 -10.31 -26.30 32.26
CA VAL A 13 -10.91 -26.72 30.99
C VAL A 13 -10.59 -28.21 30.78
N PRO A 14 -11.49 -28.98 30.16
CA PRO A 14 -11.15 -30.33 29.71
C PRO A 14 -9.88 -30.30 28.84
N PRO A 15 -9.12 -31.40 28.71
CA PRO A 15 -7.95 -31.46 27.83
C PRO A 15 -8.25 -30.96 26.41
N THR A 16 -9.47 -31.25 25.95
CA THR A 16 -10.12 -30.62 24.81
C THR A 16 -10.56 -29.19 25.20
N GLY A 17 -9.79 -28.19 24.78
CA GLY A 17 -10.04 -26.78 25.12
C GLY A 17 -8.81 -26.02 25.64
N CYS A 18 -7.68 -26.71 25.82
CA CYS A 18 -6.39 -26.04 26.02
C CYS A 18 -5.96 -25.32 24.73
N GLY A 19 -5.34 -24.15 24.86
CA GLY A 19 -4.71 -23.45 23.77
C GLY A 19 -3.30 -23.95 23.46
N CYS A 20 -2.67 -23.34 22.47
CA CYS A 20 -1.34 -23.69 21.99
C CYS A 20 -0.34 -22.61 22.38
N TYR A 21 0.93 -22.96 22.60
CA TYR A 21 1.99 -21.97 22.75
C TYR A 21 2.86 -21.96 21.49
N HIS A 22 2.94 -20.82 20.81
CA HIS A 22 3.67 -20.70 19.55
C HIS A 22 4.33 -19.33 19.43
N SER A 23 5.61 -19.32 19.07
CA SER A 23 6.43 -18.11 18.93
C SER A 23 6.36 -17.16 20.13
N GLY A 24 6.32 -17.71 21.36
CA GLY A 24 6.28 -16.92 22.59
C GLY A 24 4.88 -16.41 23.00
N ARG A 25 3.83 -16.76 22.26
CA ARG A 25 2.45 -16.32 22.53
C ARG A 25 1.50 -17.50 22.73
N TYR A 26 0.56 -17.35 23.66
CA TYR A 26 -0.55 -18.29 23.84
C TYR A 26 -1.64 -18.01 22.81
N ARG A 27 -2.11 -19.06 22.16
CA ARG A 27 -3.15 -19.07 21.12
C ARG A 27 -4.36 -19.84 21.64
N GLN A 28 -5.55 -19.29 21.47
CA GLN A 28 -6.78 -19.97 21.87
C GLN A 28 -7.00 -21.22 21.01
N ALA A 29 -7.70 -22.22 21.56
CA ALA A 29 -8.14 -23.38 20.79
C ALA A 29 -8.93 -22.93 19.55
N GLY A 30 -8.51 -23.36 18.37
CA GLY A 30 -9.11 -22.97 17.09
C GLY A 30 -8.69 -21.60 16.56
N GLU A 31 -7.85 -20.84 17.28
CA GLU A 31 -7.33 -19.55 16.80
C GLU A 31 -6.54 -19.75 15.49
N ARG A 32 -6.83 -18.89 14.51
CA ARG A 32 -6.12 -18.82 13.23
C ARG A 32 -5.24 -17.57 13.21
N PHE A 33 -4.00 -17.72 12.78
CA PHE A 33 -3.04 -16.61 12.74
C PHE A 33 -2.02 -16.83 11.62
N TRP A 34 -1.44 -15.73 11.12
CA TRP A 34 -0.40 -15.78 10.11
C TRP A 34 0.98 -15.95 10.75
N HIS A 35 1.87 -16.66 10.06
CA HIS A 35 3.23 -16.91 10.49
C HIS A 35 4.21 -16.84 9.30
N GLY A 36 5.45 -16.45 9.58
CA GLY A 36 6.49 -16.25 8.58
C GLY A 36 6.49 -14.85 7.98
N GLU A 37 7.66 -14.43 7.52
CA GLU A 37 7.78 -13.21 6.71
C GLU A 37 6.84 -13.29 5.50
N GLU A 38 6.28 -12.17 5.07
CA GLU A 38 5.34 -12.10 3.94
C GLU A 38 4.10 -13.02 4.05
N CYS A 39 3.72 -13.43 5.27
CA CYS A 39 2.50 -14.20 5.53
C CYS A 39 2.51 -15.58 4.83
N GLN A 40 3.69 -16.21 4.77
CA GLN A 40 3.91 -17.50 4.09
C GLN A 40 3.10 -18.67 4.66
N PHE A 41 2.62 -18.59 5.90
CA PHE A 41 1.88 -19.67 6.54
C PHE A 41 0.62 -19.16 7.23
N LEU A 42 -0.47 -19.90 7.05
CA LEU A 42 -1.68 -19.77 7.86
C LEU A 42 -1.71 -20.93 8.85
N CYS A 43 -1.72 -20.60 10.14
CA CYS A 43 -1.65 -21.55 11.23
C CYS A 43 -2.98 -21.62 11.98
N VAL A 44 -3.28 -22.80 12.53
CA VAL A 44 -4.42 -23.02 13.43
C VAL A 44 -3.95 -23.75 14.68
N CYS A 45 -4.41 -23.32 15.85
CA CYS A 45 -4.21 -24.05 17.08
C CYS A 45 -5.20 -25.21 17.21
N ASP A 46 -4.70 -26.44 17.24
CA ASP A 46 -5.49 -27.63 17.54
C ASP A 46 -5.69 -27.75 19.05
N GLY A 47 -6.88 -27.39 19.52
CA GLY A 47 -7.23 -27.42 20.95
C GLY A 47 -7.46 -28.82 21.54
N VAL A 48 -7.35 -29.88 20.73
CA VAL A 48 -7.36 -31.27 21.20
C VAL A 48 -5.94 -31.74 21.50
N THR A 49 -4.99 -31.43 20.61
CA THR A 49 -3.59 -31.86 20.76
C THR A 49 -2.70 -30.83 21.44
N GLY A 50 -3.11 -29.57 21.50
CA GLY A 50 -2.30 -28.44 21.97
C GLY A 50 -1.22 -28.00 20.97
N ASN A 51 -1.23 -28.56 19.76
CA ASN A 51 -0.24 -28.29 18.73
C ASN A 51 -0.74 -27.25 17.72
N VAL A 52 0.19 -26.52 17.12
CA VAL A 52 -0.11 -25.64 15.98
C VAL A 52 0.11 -26.39 14.68
N HIS A 53 -0.86 -26.30 13.78
CA HIS A 53 -0.75 -26.79 12.41
C HIS A 53 -0.69 -25.61 11.44
N CYS A 54 0.38 -25.51 10.67
CA CYS A 54 0.60 -24.44 9.68
C CYS A 54 0.57 -24.99 8.27
N THR A 55 -0.13 -24.29 7.38
CA THR A 55 -0.17 -24.61 5.94
C THR A 55 0.39 -23.45 5.14
N PRO A 56 1.17 -23.71 4.06
CA PRO A 56 1.60 -22.66 3.15
C PRO A 56 0.40 -21.84 2.65
N SER A 57 0.53 -20.53 2.68
CA SER A 57 -0.51 -19.58 2.30
C SER A 57 0.11 -18.26 1.87
N SER A 58 -0.72 -17.36 1.35
CA SER A 58 -0.32 -16.03 0.91
C SER A 58 -1.53 -15.10 0.94
N CYS A 59 -1.29 -13.80 1.05
CA CYS A 59 -2.33 -12.81 0.89
C CYS A 59 -2.93 -12.84 -0.52
N SER A 60 -4.16 -12.36 -0.66
CA SER A 60 -4.76 -12.13 -1.98
C SER A 60 -4.05 -10.98 -2.71
N GLU A 61 -4.31 -10.82 -4.01
CA GLU A 61 -3.71 -9.74 -4.82
C GLU A 61 -4.07 -8.34 -4.29
N GLU A 62 -5.26 -8.22 -3.71
CA GLU A 62 -5.80 -6.99 -3.12
C GLU A 62 -5.31 -6.72 -1.69
N GLU A 63 -4.49 -7.61 -1.13
CA GLU A 63 -3.96 -7.51 0.22
C GLU A 63 -2.43 -7.38 0.23
N VAL A 64 -1.90 -6.84 1.32
CA VAL A 64 -0.46 -6.79 1.59
C VAL A 64 -0.19 -7.34 2.97
N CYS A 65 0.78 -8.24 3.06
CA CYS A 65 1.24 -8.73 4.35
C CYS A 65 1.99 -7.62 5.09
N HIS A 66 1.54 -7.28 6.29
CA HIS A 66 2.30 -6.45 7.21
C HIS A 66 1.94 -6.80 8.65
N VAL A 67 2.65 -6.22 9.60
CA VAL A 67 2.45 -6.48 11.03
C VAL A 67 1.54 -5.39 11.62
N VAL A 68 0.44 -5.81 12.24
CA VAL A 68 -0.45 -4.95 13.03
C VAL A 68 -0.53 -5.51 14.45
N ASP A 69 -0.30 -4.65 15.46
CA ASP A 69 -0.28 -5.05 16.88
C ASP A 69 0.65 -6.24 17.19
N GLY A 70 1.77 -6.32 16.48
CA GLY A 70 2.79 -7.36 16.67
C GLY A 70 2.48 -8.70 16.00
N GLU A 71 1.41 -8.80 15.22
CA GLU A 71 1.02 -10.01 14.50
C GLU A 71 1.06 -9.79 12.98
N TYR A 72 1.54 -10.78 12.23
CA TYR A 72 1.41 -10.79 10.78
C TYR A 72 -0.07 -10.86 10.39
N GLY A 73 -0.43 -10.15 9.33
CA GLY A 73 -1.76 -10.19 8.77
C GLY A 73 -1.79 -9.80 7.30
N CYS A 74 -2.70 -10.43 6.57
CA CYS A 74 -3.14 -9.91 5.28
C CYS A 74 -4.16 -8.81 5.54
N HIS A 75 -3.84 -7.62 5.04
CA HIS A 75 -4.65 -6.44 5.21
C HIS A 75 -4.90 -5.83 3.83
N PRO A 76 -6.02 -5.11 3.64
CA PRO A 76 -6.31 -4.45 2.38
C PRO A 76 -5.12 -3.62 1.93
N ARG A 77 -4.69 -3.81 0.69
CA ARG A 77 -3.64 -3.00 0.08
C ARG A 77 -4.05 -1.54 0.24
N PRO A 78 -3.20 -0.66 0.80
CA PRO A 78 -3.55 0.73 0.93
C PRO A 78 -3.76 1.32 -0.46
N HIS A 79 -5.01 1.68 -0.78
CA HIS A 79 -5.37 2.35 -2.00
C HIS A 79 -5.47 3.84 -1.71
N ALA A 80 -4.53 4.60 -2.26
CA ALA A 80 -4.60 6.06 -2.25
C ALA A 80 -4.68 6.57 -3.69
N ARG A 81 -5.44 7.64 -3.89
CA ARG A 81 -5.61 8.28 -5.20
C ARG A 81 -5.30 9.75 -5.08
N CYS A 82 -4.39 10.24 -5.91
CA CYS A 82 -4.27 11.66 -6.19
C CYS A 82 -5.03 11.99 -7.50
N SER A 83 -5.48 13.23 -7.64
CA SER A 83 -6.15 13.72 -8.85
C SER A 83 -5.70 15.13 -9.17
N ALA A 84 -5.60 15.45 -10.46
CA ALA A 84 -5.39 16.80 -10.98
C ALA A 84 -6.36 17.00 -12.16
N SER A 85 -7.14 18.06 -12.14
CA SER A 85 -8.11 18.38 -13.20
C SER A 85 -8.02 19.86 -13.64
N GLY A 86 -8.26 20.09 -14.94
CA GLY A 86 -7.98 21.32 -15.71
C GLY A 86 -8.84 22.55 -15.42
N ASP A 87 -8.77 23.02 -14.17
CA ASP A 87 -8.92 24.39 -13.66
C ASP A 87 -8.49 24.30 -12.19
N PRO A 88 -7.21 24.52 -11.90
CA PRO A 88 -6.33 23.58 -11.19
C PRO A 88 -6.87 23.12 -9.85
N HIS A 89 -7.62 22.02 -9.86
CA HIS A 89 -8.09 21.36 -8.66
C HIS A 89 -7.24 20.13 -8.42
N TYR A 90 -6.51 20.14 -7.32
CA TYR A 90 -5.69 19.02 -6.89
C TYR A 90 -6.32 18.35 -5.68
N VAL A 91 -6.26 17.03 -5.68
CA VAL A 91 -6.58 16.18 -4.53
C VAL A 91 -5.35 15.32 -4.27
N SER A 92 -4.73 15.49 -3.10
CA SER A 92 -3.60 14.67 -2.67
C SER A 92 -4.04 13.28 -2.20
N PHE A 93 -3.07 12.38 -1.98
CA PHE A 93 -3.32 11.00 -1.53
C PHE A 93 -4.05 10.90 -0.18
N ASP A 94 -3.86 11.87 0.71
CA ASP A 94 -4.56 12.01 2.00
C ASP A 94 -5.91 12.75 1.88
N ARG A 95 -6.35 13.04 0.65
CA ARG A 95 -7.62 13.70 0.29
C ARG A 95 -7.67 15.20 0.60
N SER A 96 -6.53 15.86 0.77
CA SER A 96 -6.49 17.33 0.88
C SER A 96 -6.77 17.98 -0.47
N TYR A 97 -7.68 18.95 -0.48
CA TYR A 97 -8.06 19.73 -1.65
C TYR A 97 -7.29 21.05 -1.67
N PHE A 98 -6.73 21.41 -2.82
CA PHE A 98 -6.08 22.70 -3.02
C PHE A 98 -6.08 23.14 -4.48
N ASP A 99 -6.01 24.45 -4.67
CA ASP A 99 -5.90 25.07 -5.98
C ASP A 99 -4.51 25.63 -6.21
N PHE A 100 -3.97 25.44 -7.42
CA PHE A 100 -2.62 25.90 -7.75
C PHE A 100 -2.46 26.35 -9.21
N GLN A 101 -2.36 27.67 -9.40
CA GLN A 101 -2.32 28.33 -10.72
C GLN A 101 -0.88 28.54 -11.26
N GLY A 102 0.02 27.58 -11.03
CA GLY A 102 1.40 27.66 -11.51
C GLY A 102 1.55 27.28 -12.99
N THR A 103 2.45 27.94 -13.73
CA THR A 103 2.65 27.76 -15.20
C THR A 103 3.98 27.08 -15.55
N CYS A 104 4.49 26.22 -14.68
CA CYS A 104 5.71 25.45 -14.92
C CYS A 104 5.43 23.95 -15.04
N ARG A 105 6.50 23.16 -15.12
CA ARG A 105 6.45 21.72 -14.93
C ARG A 105 6.60 21.40 -13.45
N TYR A 106 5.69 20.59 -12.92
CA TYR A 106 5.64 20.19 -11.52
C TYR A 106 5.60 18.68 -11.38
N VAL A 107 6.23 18.17 -10.33
CA VAL A 107 6.15 16.75 -9.95
C VAL A 107 4.85 16.55 -9.18
N LEU A 108 3.94 15.73 -9.73
CA LEU A 108 2.68 15.38 -9.06
C LEU A 108 2.86 14.21 -8.09
N ALA A 109 3.65 13.21 -8.48
CA ALA A 109 3.94 12.04 -7.65
C ALA A 109 5.31 11.47 -8.01
N THR A 110 6.10 11.12 -7.00
CA THR A 110 7.38 10.43 -7.16
C THR A 110 7.68 9.63 -5.90
N VAL A 111 8.57 8.66 -6.01
CA VAL A 111 9.04 7.88 -4.85
C VAL A 111 10.06 8.71 -4.06
N CYS A 112 9.79 8.92 -2.77
CA CYS A 112 10.70 9.63 -1.86
C CYS A 112 11.68 8.64 -1.20
N ASN A 113 12.99 8.87 -1.33
CA ASN A 113 14.10 8.11 -0.72
C ASN A 113 14.11 6.59 -0.97
N ASP A 114 15.16 5.94 -0.46
CA ASP A 114 15.62 4.57 -0.69
C ASP A 114 14.59 3.48 -0.33
N THR A 115 13.63 3.26 -1.21
CA THR A 115 12.73 2.10 -1.17
C THR A 115 13.38 0.97 -1.95
N THR A 116 14.32 0.27 -1.31
CA THR A 116 14.88 -0.98 -1.85
C THR A 116 13.74 -1.90 -2.29
N GLY A 117 13.66 -2.19 -3.59
CA GLY A 117 12.68 -3.13 -4.15
C GLY A 117 11.42 -2.52 -4.78
N LEU A 118 11.17 -1.21 -4.70
CA LEU A 118 10.07 -0.60 -5.45
C LEU A 118 10.53 -0.11 -6.83
N PRO A 119 9.72 -0.29 -7.89
CA PRO A 119 10.01 0.30 -9.19
C PRO A 119 9.97 1.83 -9.09
N ARG A 120 11.02 2.49 -9.60
CA ARG A 120 11.03 3.96 -9.67
C ARG A 120 9.92 4.42 -10.60
N PHE A 121 9.12 5.38 -10.14
CA PHE A 121 8.19 6.10 -10.98
C PHE A 121 8.21 7.59 -10.68
N GLN A 122 7.86 8.39 -11.69
CA GLN A 122 7.64 9.83 -11.55
C GLN A 122 6.54 10.27 -12.51
N VAL A 123 5.64 11.11 -12.01
CA VAL A 123 4.57 11.75 -12.77
C VAL A 123 4.77 13.25 -12.73
N ASP A 124 4.99 13.87 -13.89
CA ASP A 124 5.10 15.31 -14.04
C ASP A 124 3.89 15.85 -14.82
N ALA A 125 3.43 17.05 -14.47
CA ALA A 125 2.47 17.81 -15.25
C ALA A 125 3.05 19.17 -15.63
N ARG A 126 2.88 19.55 -16.89
CA ARG A 126 3.21 20.90 -17.36
C ARG A 126 1.92 21.68 -17.52
N ASN A 127 1.92 22.84 -16.89
CA ASN A 127 0.81 23.77 -16.96
C ASN A 127 1.20 25.02 -17.75
N GLU A 128 0.26 25.57 -18.50
CA GLU A 128 0.42 26.84 -19.23
C GLU A 128 -0.76 27.78 -18.96
N ALA A 129 -0.53 29.08 -19.09
CA ALA A 129 -1.58 30.08 -18.95
C ALA A 129 -2.61 29.92 -20.07
N TRP A 130 -3.89 29.84 -19.73
CA TRP A 130 -4.95 29.73 -20.71
C TRP A 130 -5.18 31.07 -21.41
N HIS A 131 -4.63 31.22 -22.61
CA HIS A 131 -4.89 32.39 -23.49
C HIS A 131 -4.72 33.75 -22.80
N GLY A 132 -3.74 33.89 -21.90
CA GLY A 132 -3.46 35.15 -21.19
C GLY A 132 -4.38 35.44 -19.99
N LEU A 133 -5.26 34.50 -19.62
CA LEU A 133 -5.98 34.56 -18.34
C LEU A 133 -5.05 34.23 -17.16
N SER A 134 -5.46 34.61 -15.96
CA SER A 134 -4.77 34.27 -14.71
C SER A 134 -5.05 32.82 -14.25
N VAL A 135 -5.39 31.93 -15.17
CA VAL A 135 -5.62 30.51 -14.91
C VAL A 135 -4.64 29.65 -15.70
N ALA A 136 -4.16 28.59 -15.07
CA ALA A 136 -3.23 27.63 -15.63
C ALA A 136 -3.95 26.32 -15.94
N ILE A 137 -3.70 25.77 -17.12
CA ILE A 137 -4.25 24.48 -17.57
C ILE A 137 -3.13 23.48 -17.82
N THR A 138 -3.42 22.21 -17.58
CA THR A 138 -2.49 21.12 -17.91
C THR A 138 -2.46 20.90 -19.42
N VAL A 139 -1.28 21.05 -20.03
CA VAL A 139 -1.07 20.84 -21.48
C VAL A 139 -0.32 19.53 -21.77
N GLU A 140 0.51 19.08 -20.84
CA GLU A 140 1.30 17.85 -20.98
C GLU A 140 1.38 17.08 -19.67
N VAL A 141 1.38 15.75 -19.76
CA VAL A 141 1.60 14.83 -18.65
C VAL A 141 2.67 13.82 -19.05
N PHE A 142 3.64 13.62 -18.16
CA PHE A 142 4.74 12.68 -18.35
C PHE A 142 4.68 11.63 -17.24
N VAL A 143 4.58 10.36 -17.62
CA VAL A 143 4.58 9.22 -16.70
C VAL A 143 5.79 8.37 -17.00
N ASN A 144 6.79 8.42 -16.13
CA ASN A 144 7.97 7.57 -16.21
C ASN A 144 7.84 6.42 -15.21
N VAL A 145 7.86 5.17 -15.70
CA VAL A 145 7.89 3.97 -14.88
C VAL A 145 9.05 3.11 -15.32
N SER A 146 10.05 2.93 -14.45
CA SER A 146 11.22 2.08 -14.72
C SER A 146 11.90 2.37 -16.07
N GLY A 147 12.00 3.65 -16.46
CA GLY A 147 12.63 4.09 -17.71
C GLY A 147 11.71 4.06 -18.96
N HIS A 148 10.46 3.64 -18.81
CA HIS A 148 9.44 3.74 -19.85
C HIS A 148 8.69 5.05 -19.65
N LEU A 149 8.83 5.96 -20.60
CA LEU A 149 8.19 7.27 -20.56
C LEU A 149 6.92 7.25 -21.43
N VAL A 150 5.78 7.48 -20.81
CA VAL A 150 4.53 7.80 -21.50
C VAL A 150 4.36 9.31 -21.48
N HIS A 151 4.27 9.93 -22.64
CA HIS A 151 4.02 11.35 -22.80
C HIS A 151 2.63 11.53 -23.38
N MET A 152 1.81 12.31 -22.69
CA MET A 152 0.48 12.70 -23.12
C MET A 152 0.49 14.20 -23.31
N SER A 153 0.01 14.68 -24.46
CA SER A 153 -0.12 16.11 -24.71
C SER A 153 -1.47 16.40 -25.33
N GLN A 154 -1.98 17.60 -25.06
CA GLN A 154 -3.19 18.11 -25.68
C GLN A 154 -2.88 19.48 -26.25
N ASP A 155 -3.19 19.67 -27.53
CA ASP A 155 -3.12 20.99 -28.14
C ASP A 155 -4.35 21.84 -27.78
N MET A 156 -4.27 23.14 -28.04
CA MET A 156 -5.36 24.09 -27.75
C MET A 156 -6.62 23.85 -28.61
N ASN A 157 -6.53 23.00 -29.64
CA ASN A 157 -7.66 22.59 -30.48
C ASN A 157 -8.34 21.31 -29.95
N GLY A 158 -7.87 20.76 -28.82
CA GLY A 158 -8.39 19.55 -28.20
C GLY A 158 -7.84 18.25 -28.80
N HIS A 159 -6.91 18.32 -29.76
CA HIS A 159 -6.23 17.14 -30.28
C HIS A 159 -5.26 16.61 -29.23
N SER A 160 -5.42 15.34 -28.87
CA SER A 160 -4.63 14.69 -27.82
C SER A 160 -3.72 13.64 -28.45
N THR A 161 -2.45 13.64 -28.08
CA THR A 161 -1.48 12.61 -28.48
C THR A 161 -1.00 11.83 -27.27
N VAL A 162 -0.68 10.56 -27.50
CA VAL A 162 -0.06 9.68 -26.51
C VAL A 162 1.12 8.99 -27.17
N GLU A 163 2.32 9.20 -26.63
CA GLU A 163 3.56 8.65 -27.13
C GLU A 163 4.24 7.81 -26.04
N VAL A 164 4.74 6.63 -26.41
CA VAL A 164 5.50 5.76 -25.49
C VAL A 164 6.95 5.73 -25.93
N ILE A 165 7.81 6.41 -25.18
CA ILE A 165 9.23 6.52 -25.42
C ILE A 165 9.96 5.49 -24.55
N LYS A 166 10.58 4.50 -25.18
CA LYS A 166 11.44 3.52 -24.51
C LYS A 166 12.89 4.00 -24.54
N HIS A 167 13.45 4.32 -23.38
CA HIS A 167 14.90 4.43 -23.29
C HIS A 167 15.50 3.03 -23.36
N HIS A 168 16.23 2.73 -24.44
CA HIS A 168 17.06 1.52 -24.50
C HIS A 168 18.18 1.70 -23.48
N CYS A 169 18.07 1.08 -22.32
CA CYS A 169 19.18 0.97 -21.39
C CYS A 169 20.25 0.07 -22.04
N TYR A 170 21.23 0.67 -22.71
CA TYR A 170 22.49 -0.01 -22.99
C TYR A 170 23.22 -0.17 -21.65
N LEU A 171 23.35 -1.40 -21.17
CA LEU A 171 24.30 -1.71 -20.11
C LEU A 171 25.71 -1.42 -20.66
N PRO A 172 26.57 -0.65 -19.95
CA PRO A 172 27.97 -0.55 -20.34
C PRO A 172 28.62 -1.94 -20.29
N PRO A 173 29.58 -2.23 -21.19
CA PRO A 173 30.24 -3.53 -21.31
C PRO A 173 31.07 -3.91 -20.08
#